data_AF-A0A851DHE0-F1
#
_entry.id   AF-A0A851DHE0-F1
#
_cell.length_a   1.000
_cell.length_b   1.000
_cell.length_c   1.000
_cell.angle_alpha   90.00
_cell.angle_beta   90.00
_cell.angle_gamma   90.00
#
_symmetry.space_group_name_H-M   'P 1'
#
loop_
_entity.id
_entity.type
_entity.pdbx_description
1 polymer ?
#
loop_
_entity_poly.entity_id
_entity_poly.type
_entity_poly.pdbx_seq_one_letter_code
_entity_poly.pdbx_strand_id
1 'polypeptide(L)'
;MGVPAFFRWLSRKYPSIIVNCVEEKAKECNGVKAPIDTSKPNPNEVEFDNLYLDMNGIIHPCTHPEDKPAPKNEDEMMVAIFEYIDRIFNIVRPRRLLDCPDAISETKRYDTSFQAPRAKMNQQRSRRFRASKEGMEAAEEKQKIRQEILAKGGILPPEEVKERFDSNCITPGTEFMDNLAKCLRYYVADRLNSDPGWKNLTVILSDASAPGEGEHKIMDYIRRQRAQPNHDPNTHHCLCGADADLIMLGLATHEPNFTIIREEFKPNKPKPCALCNQMGHEVKDCQGLPREKQGKHDQFADTLPMAEQEFIFIRLCVLREYLERELTMASLPFTFDFERSVDDWVFMCFFVGNDFLPHLPSLEIREGAIDRLVNIYKNVVHKTGGYLTESGFVNLQRVQMIMLAVGEVEDSIFKKRKDDDDNFKRRQKEKRKRMKRDQPSFIPGGQFSPQALGNRSSPQAISNPRQAAFEMRMHDRQNSTTSSSPNTSLTPDGSPSLAGGIKRKAEDSDSEPEPEDNIR
;
A
#
# COMPACT_ATOMS: atom_id res chain seq x y z
N MET A 1 -2.23 5.93 -11.01
CA MET A 1 -1.65 4.66 -10.55
C MET A 1 -1.16 4.81 -9.13
N GLY A 2 -1.35 3.81 -8.28
CA GLY A 2 -0.57 3.68 -7.06
C GLY A 2 0.34 2.47 -7.18
N VAL A 3 1.52 2.55 -6.58
CA VAL A 3 2.43 1.41 -6.32
C VAL A 3 1.66 0.15 -5.87
N PRO A 4 0.64 0.25 -4.98
CA PRO A 4 -0.14 -0.93 -4.57
C PRO A 4 -1.02 -1.52 -5.68
N ALA A 5 -1.46 -0.73 -6.66
CA ALA A 5 -2.35 -1.19 -7.72
C ALA A 5 -1.61 -2.00 -8.78
N PHE A 6 -0.42 -1.53 -9.19
CA PHE A 6 0.43 -2.25 -10.15
C PHE A 6 0.95 -3.56 -9.53
N PHE A 7 1.52 -3.49 -8.34
CA PHE A 7 2.02 -4.68 -7.64
C PHE A 7 0.91 -5.72 -7.43
N ARG A 8 -0.31 -5.30 -7.05
CA ARG A 8 -1.46 -6.20 -6.88
C ARG A 8 -1.91 -6.85 -8.18
N TRP A 9 -1.88 -6.12 -9.30
CA TRP A 9 -2.18 -6.72 -10.61
C TRP A 9 -1.12 -7.76 -10.97
N LEU A 10 0.16 -7.41 -10.78
CA LEU A 10 1.28 -8.29 -11.09
C LEU A 10 1.27 -9.56 -10.24
N SER A 11 1.03 -9.44 -8.93
CA SER A 11 0.99 -10.57 -7.99
C SER A 11 -0.15 -11.53 -8.28
N ARG A 12 -1.30 -11.02 -8.74
CA ARG A 12 -2.44 -11.85 -9.15
C ARG A 12 -2.20 -12.55 -10.48
N LYS A 13 -1.58 -11.87 -11.44
CA LYS A 13 -1.36 -12.41 -12.78
C LYS A 13 -0.18 -13.40 -12.82
N TYR A 14 0.88 -13.12 -12.08
CA TYR A 14 2.11 -13.92 -12.05
C TYR A 14 2.48 -14.29 -10.61
N PRO A 15 1.73 -15.18 -9.94
CA PRO A 15 1.90 -15.45 -8.52
C PRO A 15 3.29 -16.01 -8.15
N SER A 16 3.92 -16.79 -9.06
CA SER A 16 5.21 -17.45 -8.80
C SER A 16 6.42 -16.51 -8.74
N ILE A 17 6.25 -15.23 -9.09
CA ILE A 17 7.32 -14.23 -8.95
C ILE A 17 7.57 -13.88 -7.48
N ILE A 18 6.57 -14.08 -6.62
CA ILE A 18 6.63 -13.75 -5.19
C ILE A 18 7.09 -14.98 -4.40
N VAL A 19 8.10 -14.79 -3.56
CA VAL A 19 8.60 -15.79 -2.63
C VAL A 19 8.75 -15.14 -1.25
N ASN A 20 8.28 -15.80 -0.19
CA ASN A 20 8.46 -15.30 1.17
C ASN A 20 9.92 -15.44 1.58
N CYS A 21 10.47 -14.41 2.22
CA CYS A 21 11.83 -14.46 2.74
C CYS A 21 11.89 -15.36 3.98
N VAL A 22 12.94 -16.18 4.05
CA VAL A 22 13.31 -16.98 5.21
C VAL A 22 14.27 -16.16 6.08
N GLU A 23 13.81 -15.81 7.27
CA GLU A 23 14.58 -15.07 8.27
C GLU A 23 15.15 -16.02 9.34
N GLU A 24 16.47 -16.05 9.50
CA GLU A 24 17.08 -16.73 10.64
C GLU A 24 16.86 -15.90 11.90
N LYS A 25 16.11 -16.43 12.87
CA LYS A 25 15.88 -15.73 14.14
C LYS A 25 17.08 -15.93 15.09
N ALA A 26 17.55 -14.84 15.69
CA ALA A 26 18.62 -14.87 16.68
C ALA A 26 18.25 -15.81 17.83
N LYS A 27 19.15 -16.73 18.19
CA LYS A 27 18.94 -17.65 19.31
C LYS A 27 19.13 -16.90 20.61
N GLU A 28 18.15 -16.98 21.50
CA GLU A 28 18.24 -16.37 22.83
C GLU A 28 18.84 -17.37 23.81
N CYS A 29 19.98 -17.03 24.41
CA CYS A 29 20.62 -17.82 25.45
C CYS A 29 20.78 -16.94 26.70
N ASN A 30 20.10 -17.30 27.79
CA ASN A 30 20.14 -16.58 29.08
C ASN A 30 19.79 -15.07 28.99
N GLY A 31 18.83 -14.69 28.13
CA GLY A 31 18.42 -13.30 27.93
C GLY A 31 19.35 -12.47 27.04
N VAL A 32 20.40 -13.09 26.47
CA VAL A 32 21.27 -12.49 25.46
C VAL A 32 20.99 -13.12 24.11
N LYS A 33 20.62 -12.31 23.12
CA LYS A 33 20.45 -12.76 21.74
C LYS A 33 21.82 -12.97 21.11
N ALA A 34 22.13 -14.21 20.74
CA ALA A 34 23.35 -14.52 20.01
C ALA A 34 23.28 -13.86 18.62
N PRO A 35 24.35 -13.19 18.15
CA PRO A 35 24.37 -12.58 16.83
C PRO A 35 24.23 -13.65 15.74
N ILE A 36 23.52 -13.30 14.67
CA ILE A 36 23.35 -14.18 13.51
C ILE A 36 24.65 -14.13 12.70
N ASP A 37 25.18 -15.30 12.36
CA ASP A 37 26.39 -15.40 11.53
C ASP A 37 26.02 -15.29 10.05
N THR A 38 26.11 -14.07 9.52
CA THR A 38 25.78 -13.73 8.12
C THR A 38 26.81 -14.25 7.11
N SER A 39 27.97 -14.76 7.57
CA SER A 39 28.97 -15.40 6.70
C SER A 39 28.54 -16.78 6.21
N LYS A 40 27.57 -17.42 6.88
CA LYS A 40 27.01 -18.71 6.49
C LYS A 40 26.16 -18.60 5.21
N PRO A 41 25.95 -19.72 4.50
CA PRO A 41 25.07 -19.77 3.33
C PRO A 41 23.70 -19.15 3.61
N ASN A 42 23.12 -18.50 2.60
CA ASN A 42 21.84 -17.83 2.71
C ASN A 42 20.71 -18.88 2.87
N PRO A 43 19.85 -18.77 3.90
CA PRO A 43 18.75 -19.71 4.12
C PRO A 43 17.65 -19.66 3.03
N ASN A 44 17.66 -18.65 2.16
CA ASN A 44 16.72 -18.51 1.05
C ASN A 44 17.09 -19.32 -0.20
N GLU A 45 18.11 -20.19 -0.11
CA GLU A 45 18.61 -21.04 -1.20
C GLU A 45 19.14 -20.27 -2.42
N VAL A 46 19.28 -18.95 -2.30
CA VAL A 46 19.84 -18.05 -3.31
C VAL A 46 20.86 -17.15 -2.63
N GLU A 47 22.07 -17.10 -3.21
CA GLU A 47 23.10 -16.16 -2.80
C GLU A 47 22.98 -14.88 -3.63
N PHE A 48 23.25 -13.74 -3.01
CA PHE A 48 23.24 -12.44 -3.67
C PHE A 48 24.63 -11.84 -3.68
N ASP A 49 25.06 -11.33 -4.84
CA ASP A 49 26.34 -10.64 -4.97
C ASP A 49 26.22 -9.21 -4.45
N ASN A 50 25.19 -8.52 -4.92
CA ASN A 50 25.02 -7.08 -4.70
C ASN A 50 23.66 -6.79 -4.06
N LEU A 51 23.66 -6.03 -2.96
CA LEU A 51 22.47 -5.48 -2.33
C LEU A 51 22.45 -3.95 -2.52
N TYR A 52 21.34 -3.44 -3.03
CA TYR A 52 21.07 -2.02 -3.21
C TYR A 52 19.94 -1.58 -2.30
N LEU A 53 20.12 -0.51 -1.53
CA LEU A 53 19.10 0.00 -0.60
C LEU A 53 18.54 1.33 -1.08
N ASP A 54 17.26 1.37 -1.44
CA ASP A 54 16.56 2.64 -1.55
C ASP A 54 16.28 3.18 -0.14
N MET A 55 17.15 4.07 0.31
CA MET A 55 17.11 4.61 1.67
C MET A 55 15.82 5.39 1.96
N ASN A 56 15.17 6.00 0.96
CA ASN A 56 13.86 6.61 1.17
C ASN A 56 12.81 5.57 1.57
N GLY A 57 12.84 4.40 0.92
CA GLY A 57 11.98 3.26 1.24
C GLY A 57 12.17 2.74 2.67
N ILE A 58 13.29 3.05 3.32
CA ILE A 58 13.63 2.65 4.71
C ILE A 58 13.31 3.78 5.71
N ILE A 59 13.73 5.02 5.43
CA ILE A 59 13.60 6.17 6.34
C ILE A 59 12.11 6.45 6.64
N HIS A 60 11.24 6.35 5.63
CA HIS A 60 9.82 6.63 5.81
C HIS A 60 9.18 5.68 6.85
N PRO A 61 9.20 4.34 6.67
CA PRO A 61 8.69 3.40 7.68
C PRO A 61 9.34 3.55 9.06
N CYS A 62 10.62 3.88 9.15
CA CYS A 62 11.32 4.04 10.43
C CYS A 62 10.92 5.31 11.19
N THR A 63 10.53 6.39 10.50
CA THR A 63 10.16 7.67 11.14
C THR A 63 8.67 7.78 11.47
N HIS A 64 7.81 7.08 10.72
CA HIS A 64 6.36 7.06 10.93
C HIS A 64 5.80 5.64 10.68
N PRO A 65 6.14 4.67 11.53
CA PRO A 65 5.63 3.32 11.39
C PRO A 65 4.10 3.29 11.51
N GLU A 66 3.43 2.56 10.61
CA GLU A 66 1.97 2.39 10.70
C GLU A 66 1.56 1.49 11.87
N ASP A 67 2.42 0.53 12.20
CA ASP A 67 2.15 -0.59 13.11
C ASP A 67 2.89 -0.47 14.45
N LYS A 68 3.65 0.61 14.68
CA LYS A 68 4.39 0.85 15.93
C LYS A 68 4.21 2.31 16.37
N PRO A 69 4.40 2.64 17.66
CA PRO A 69 4.51 4.04 18.05
C PRO A 69 5.66 4.72 17.29
N ALA A 70 5.44 5.95 16.84
CA ALA A 70 6.49 6.73 16.20
C ALA A 70 7.67 6.96 17.18
N PRO A 71 8.93 6.98 16.68
CA PRO A 71 10.09 7.31 17.49
C PRO A 71 9.96 8.66 18.16
N LYS A 72 10.53 8.80 19.37
CA LYS A 72 10.41 10.03 20.16
C LYS A 72 11.37 11.13 19.73
N ASN A 73 12.53 10.76 19.21
CA ASN A 73 13.61 11.68 18.84
C ASN A 73 14.40 11.12 17.64
N GLU A 74 15.29 11.94 17.09
CA GLU A 74 16.13 11.55 15.94
C GLU A 74 17.03 10.35 16.27
N ASP A 75 17.55 10.24 17.50
CA ASP A 75 18.41 9.11 17.89
C ASP A 75 17.68 7.77 17.80
N GLU A 76 16.44 7.68 18.31
CA GLU A 76 15.59 6.49 18.16
C GLU A 76 15.27 6.20 16.68
N MET A 77 15.14 7.24 15.84
CA MET A 77 14.96 7.07 14.39
C MET A 77 16.20 6.46 13.73
N MET A 78 17.40 6.94 14.08
CA MET A 78 18.66 6.40 13.54
C MET A 78 18.86 4.94 13.95
N VAL A 79 18.58 4.60 15.22
CA VAL A 79 18.63 3.20 15.69
C VAL A 79 17.64 2.33 14.92
N ALA A 80 16.41 2.80 14.73
CA ALA A 80 15.41 2.07 13.94
C ALA A 80 15.84 1.87 12.48
N ILE A 81 16.53 2.84 11.86
CA ILE A 81 17.09 2.71 10.51
C ILE A 81 18.21 1.66 10.50
N PHE A 82 19.13 1.67 11.47
CA PHE A 82 20.21 0.68 11.56
C PHE A 82 19.68 -0.74 11.77
N GLU A 83 18.72 -0.92 12.67
CA GLU A 83 18.06 -2.21 12.88
C GLU A 83 17.36 -2.71 11.60
N TYR A 84 16.78 -1.81 10.82
CA TYR A 84 16.16 -2.14 9.54
C TYR A 84 17.20 -2.61 8.51
N ILE A 85 18.30 -1.87 8.35
CA ILE A 85 19.39 -2.24 7.44
C ILE A 85 20.00 -3.58 7.86
N ASP A 86 20.26 -3.80 9.16
CA ASP A 86 20.75 -5.07 9.68
C ASP A 86 19.79 -6.21 9.36
N ARG A 87 18.47 -5.99 9.50
CA ARG A 87 17.46 -7.00 9.17
C ARG A 87 17.48 -7.37 7.68
N ILE A 88 17.53 -6.37 6.78
CA ILE A 88 17.65 -6.62 5.33
C ILE A 88 18.97 -7.34 5.02
N PHE A 89 20.08 -6.93 5.63
CA PHE A 89 21.38 -7.55 5.45
C PHE A 89 21.37 -9.02 5.90
N ASN A 90 20.73 -9.33 7.03
CA ASN A 90 20.60 -10.70 7.54
C ASN A 90 19.80 -11.62 6.60
N ILE A 91 18.82 -11.07 5.87
CA ILE A 91 18.01 -11.77 4.89
C ILE A 91 18.79 -12.01 3.59
N VAL A 92 19.40 -10.95 3.04
CA VAL A 92 19.99 -10.97 1.70
C VAL A 92 21.42 -11.51 1.71
N ARG A 93 22.20 -11.22 2.75
CA ARG A 93 23.61 -11.62 2.91
C ARG A 93 24.44 -11.39 1.64
N PRO A 94 24.57 -10.12 1.17
CA PRO A 94 25.35 -9.83 -0.03
C PRO A 94 26.80 -10.34 0.13
N ARG A 95 27.41 -10.77 -0.97
CA ARG A 95 28.76 -11.36 -0.98
C ARG A 95 29.84 -10.47 -1.59
N ARG A 96 29.48 -9.42 -2.32
CA ARG A 96 30.42 -8.54 -3.02
C ARG A 96 30.19 -7.06 -2.74
N LEU A 97 28.96 -6.58 -2.92
CA LEU A 97 28.63 -5.16 -2.84
C LEU A 97 27.42 -4.89 -1.94
N LEU A 98 27.54 -3.84 -1.13
CA LEU A 98 26.41 -3.15 -0.52
C LEU A 98 26.43 -1.69 -1.01
N ASP A 99 25.38 -1.25 -1.69
CA ASP A 99 25.24 0.12 -2.18
C ASP A 99 24.02 0.78 -1.54
N CYS A 100 24.26 1.86 -0.80
CA CYS A 100 23.26 2.63 -0.07
C CYS A 100 23.23 4.07 -0.61
N PRO A 101 22.52 4.34 -1.71
CA PRO A 101 22.29 5.70 -2.14
C PRO A 101 21.16 6.35 -1.34
N ASP A 102 21.49 7.41 -0.61
CA ASP A 102 20.50 8.33 -0.08
C ASP A 102 19.93 9.20 -1.21
N ALA A 103 18.67 9.57 -1.04
CA ALA A 103 17.89 10.20 -2.08
C ALA A 103 18.12 11.70 -2.21
N ILE A 104 18.14 12.14 -3.48
CA ILE A 104 18.00 13.49 -4.04
C ILE A 104 19.10 14.46 -3.58
N SER A 105 19.43 15.47 -4.38
CA SER A 105 20.04 16.70 -3.87
C SER A 105 19.50 17.89 -4.63
N GLU A 106 19.16 18.97 -3.92
CA GLU A 106 18.89 20.31 -4.50
C GLU A 106 20.14 21.22 -4.38
N THR A 107 21.35 20.65 -4.29
CA THR A 107 22.55 21.45 -4.08
C THR A 107 23.05 22.03 -5.41
N LYS A 108 23.05 23.37 -5.51
CA LYS A 108 23.67 24.15 -6.60
C LYS A 108 25.15 23.78 -6.79
N ARG A 109 25.44 22.84 -7.69
CA ARG A 109 26.72 22.75 -8.41
C ARG A 109 26.44 22.61 -9.91
N TYR A 110 27.37 23.13 -10.69
CA TYR A 110 27.28 23.53 -12.10
C TYR A 110 27.02 22.41 -13.14
N ASP A 111 26.50 21.24 -12.74
CA ASP A 111 26.22 20.15 -13.67
C ASP A 111 24.74 19.75 -13.64
N THR A 112 24.02 20.10 -14.71
CA THR A 112 22.56 20.06 -14.81
C THR A 112 21.97 18.68 -15.12
N SER A 113 22.79 17.63 -15.29
CA SER A 113 22.34 16.31 -15.73
C SER A 113 21.96 15.34 -14.61
N PHE A 114 22.18 15.69 -13.34
CA PHE A 114 22.01 14.76 -12.21
C PHE A 114 21.06 15.25 -11.11
N GLN A 115 20.46 16.44 -11.23
CA GLN A 115 19.41 16.88 -10.29
C GLN A 115 18.12 16.08 -10.53
N ALA A 116 17.32 15.85 -9.49
CA ALA A 116 15.99 15.25 -9.67
C ALA A 116 15.23 16.08 -10.73
N PRO A 117 14.74 15.47 -11.83
CA PRO A 117 14.16 16.23 -12.92
C PRO A 117 13.00 17.10 -12.45
N ARG A 118 12.80 18.27 -13.07
CA ARG A 118 11.68 19.18 -12.75
C ARG A 118 10.32 18.47 -12.73
N ALA A 119 10.15 17.44 -13.57
CA ALA A 119 8.96 16.60 -13.58
C ALA A 119 8.75 15.89 -12.23
N LYS A 120 9.79 15.28 -11.66
CA LYS A 120 9.75 14.68 -10.31
C LYS A 120 9.53 15.75 -9.24
N MET A 121 10.21 16.90 -9.33
CA MET A 121 10.03 17.98 -8.35
C MET A 121 8.57 18.45 -8.26
N ASN A 122 7.88 18.56 -9.39
CA ASN A 122 6.45 18.91 -9.41
C ASN A 122 5.59 17.84 -8.72
N GLN A 123 5.89 16.56 -8.97
CA GLN A 123 5.21 15.44 -8.33
C GLN A 123 5.44 15.43 -6.81
N GLN A 124 6.69 15.62 -6.37
CA GLN A 124 7.04 15.68 -4.94
C GLN A 124 6.39 16.88 -4.25
N ARG A 125 6.40 18.06 -4.89
CA ARG A 125 5.71 19.24 -4.39
C ARG A 125 4.22 18.97 -4.20
N SER A 126 3.57 18.32 -5.17
CA SER A 126 2.15 17.97 -5.07
C SER A 126 1.89 16.98 -3.93
N ARG A 127 2.73 15.94 -3.80
CA ARG A 127 2.62 14.95 -2.70
C ARG A 127 2.78 15.61 -1.33
N ARG A 128 3.80 16.45 -1.14
CA ARG A 128 4.06 17.15 0.13
C ARG A 128 2.95 18.12 0.52
N PHE A 129 2.44 18.89 -0.45
CA PHE A 129 1.33 19.81 -0.21
C PHE A 129 0.05 19.05 0.19
N ARG A 130 -0.22 17.91 -0.46
CA ARG A 130 -1.36 17.06 -0.12
C ARG A 130 -1.20 16.43 1.27
N ALA A 131 -0.04 15.86 1.59
CA ALA A 131 0.23 15.26 2.89
C ALA A 131 0.11 16.27 4.05
N SER A 132 0.57 17.51 3.84
CA SER A 132 0.40 18.59 4.81
C SER A 132 -1.09 18.93 4.99
N LYS A 133 -1.83 19.11 3.90
CA LYS A 133 -3.27 19.40 3.93
C LYS A 133 -4.09 18.28 4.59
N GLU A 134 -3.91 17.04 4.16
CA GLU A 134 -4.58 15.85 4.74
C GLU A 134 -4.22 15.69 6.21
N GLY A 135 -2.96 15.98 6.59
CA GLY A 135 -2.52 15.97 7.97
C GLY A 135 -3.22 17.01 8.85
N MET A 136 -3.52 18.20 8.31
CA MET A 136 -4.29 19.24 9.00
C MET A 136 -5.76 18.86 9.10
N GLU A 137 -6.39 18.46 8.00
CA GLU A 137 -7.81 18.06 7.94
C GLU A 137 -8.09 16.89 8.89
N ALA A 138 -7.21 15.88 8.92
CA ALA A 138 -7.34 14.74 9.84
C ALA A 138 -7.20 15.15 11.31
N ALA A 139 -6.36 16.14 11.63
CA ALA A 139 -6.22 16.64 13.00
C ALA A 139 -7.47 17.42 13.45
N GLU A 140 -8.01 18.28 12.58
CA GLU A 140 -9.26 19.02 12.82
C GLU A 140 -10.45 18.07 12.99
N GLU A 141 -10.59 17.07 12.12
CA GLU A 141 -11.65 16.06 12.20
C GLU A 141 -11.54 15.25 13.49
N LYS A 142 -10.33 14.81 13.85
CA LYS A 142 -10.06 14.09 15.11
C LYS A 142 -10.45 14.93 16.32
N GLN A 143 -10.12 16.22 16.32
CA GLN A 143 -10.46 17.13 17.42
C GLN A 143 -11.98 17.34 17.53
N LYS A 144 -12.67 17.51 16.41
CA LYS A 144 -14.12 17.66 16.37
C LYS A 144 -14.83 16.42 16.91
N ILE A 145 -14.47 15.23 16.44
CA ILE A 145 -15.07 13.96 16.89
C ILE A 145 -14.77 13.74 18.38
N ARG A 146 -13.56 14.06 18.84
CA ARG A 146 -13.18 14.00 20.26
C ARG A 146 -14.09 14.88 21.12
N GLN A 147 -14.34 16.12 20.72
CA GLN A 147 -15.24 17.03 21.44
C GLN A 147 -16.68 16.51 21.45
N GLU A 148 -17.18 15.98 20.34
CA GLU A 148 -18.53 15.39 20.27
C GLU A 148 -18.68 14.18 21.20
N ILE A 149 -17.67 13.31 21.29
CA ILE A 149 -17.67 12.15 22.19
C ILE A 149 -17.66 12.61 23.66
N LEU A 150 -16.81 13.56 24.01
CA LEU A 150 -16.73 14.11 25.37
C LEU A 150 -18.04 14.81 25.76
N ALA A 151 -18.67 15.56 24.86
CA ALA A 151 -19.96 16.20 25.08
C ALA A 151 -21.09 15.18 25.31
N LYS A 152 -21.01 13.99 24.71
CA LYS A 152 -21.93 12.87 24.92
C LYS A 152 -21.60 12.04 26.18
N GLY A 153 -20.59 12.43 26.96
CA GLY A 153 -20.17 11.72 28.17
C GLY A 153 -19.28 10.50 27.92
N GLY A 154 -18.74 10.34 26.71
CA GLY A 154 -17.78 9.28 26.39
C GLY A 154 -16.42 9.52 27.06
N ILE A 155 -15.69 8.44 27.35
CA ILE A 155 -14.40 8.49 28.03
C ILE A 155 -13.31 8.24 27.00
N LEU A 156 -12.43 9.22 26.80
CA LEU A 156 -11.29 9.11 25.89
C LEU A 156 -9.97 9.24 26.66
N PRO A 157 -8.90 8.58 26.20
CA PRO A 157 -7.56 8.77 26.74
C PRO A 157 -7.15 10.26 26.67
N PRO A 158 -6.36 10.77 27.61
CA PRO A 158 -5.81 12.13 27.56
C PRO A 158 -5.02 12.34 26.27
N GLU A 159 -4.98 13.59 25.81
CA GLU A 159 -4.28 13.95 24.58
C GLU A 159 -2.78 14.00 24.87
N GLU A 160 -2.04 13.02 24.36
CA GLU A 160 -0.58 13.07 24.37
C GLU A 160 -0.13 14.04 23.29
N VAL A 161 0.46 15.17 23.70
CA VAL A 161 1.17 16.07 22.78
C VAL A 161 2.45 15.36 22.37
N LYS A 162 2.38 14.57 21.30
CA LYS A 162 3.58 14.06 20.62
C LYS A 162 4.02 15.09 19.61
N GLU A 163 5.27 15.53 19.69
CA GLU A 163 5.87 16.27 18.58
C GLU A 163 5.81 15.37 17.34
N ARG A 164 5.06 15.82 16.34
CA ARG A 164 4.91 15.09 15.08
C ARG A 164 6.18 15.33 14.28
N PHE A 165 6.90 14.25 13.96
CA PHE A 165 8.02 14.32 13.03
C PHE A 165 7.58 14.92 11.70
N ASP A 166 8.27 15.98 11.26
CA ASP A 166 8.01 16.61 9.97
C ASP A 166 8.70 15.82 8.86
N SER A 167 7.96 14.91 8.22
CA SER A 167 8.45 14.11 7.09
C SER A 167 9.02 14.94 5.92
N ASN A 168 8.73 16.24 5.82
CA ASN A 168 9.36 17.09 4.80
C ASN A 168 10.86 17.29 5.05
N CYS A 169 11.36 17.03 6.26
CA CYS A 169 12.79 17.07 6.56
C CYS A 169 13.56 15.93 5.88
N ILE A 170 12.86 14.88 5.38
CA ILE A 170 13.41 13.85 4.47
C ILE A 170 13.53 14.47 3.07
N THR A 171 14.35 15.50 3.01
CA THR A 171 14.71 16.26 1.82
C THR A 171 16.16 16.64 1.93
N PRO A 172 16.93 16.55 0.85
CA PRO A 172 18.33 16.95 0.86
C PRO A 172 18.54 18.41 1.26
N GLY A 173 19.66 18.67 1.92
CA GLY A 173 20.02 20.00 2.41
C GLY A 173 19.36 20.39 3.74
N THR A 174 18.63 19.46 4.37
CA THR A 174 18.15 19.62 5.74
C THR A 174 19.20 19.11 6.74
N GLU A 175 19.16 19.65 7.96
CA GLU A 175 20.03 19.22 9.04
C GLU A 175 19.85 17.72 9.38
N PHE A 176 18.60 17.24 9.29
CA PHE A 176 18.27 15.81 9.46
C PHE A 176 19.05 14.92 8.49
N MET A 177 19.09 15.25 7.19
CA MET A 177 19.81 14.45 6.19
C MET A 177 21.34 14.52 6.38
N ASP A 178 21.87 15.66 6.81
CA ASP A 178 23.29 15.79 7.13
C ASP A 178 23.68 14.95 8.36
N ASN A 179 22.82 14.89 9.38
CA ASN A 179 23.01 14.06 10.55
C ASN A 179 22.88 12.57 10.21
N LEU A 180 21.87 12.19 9.43
CA LEU A 180 21.70 10.84 8.92
C LEU A 180 22.95 10.35 8.17
N ALA A 181 23.52 11.17 7.28
CA ALA A 181 24.73 10.81 6.54
C ALA A 181 25.93 10.55 7.47
N LYS A 182 26.11 11.35 8.54
CA LYS A 182 27.17 11.12 9.54
C LYS A 182 26.93 9.81 10.29
N CYS A 183 25.69 9.57 10.72
CA CYS A 183 25.26 8.36 11.41
C CYS A 183 25.48 7.11 10.55
N LEU A 184 25.11 7.14 9.26
CA LEU A 184 25.33 6.03 8.33
C LEU A 184 26.81 5.74 8.08
N ARG A 185 27.66 6.78 7.96
CA ARG A 185 29.12 6.59 7.86
C ARG A 185 29.70 5.90 9.08
N TYR A 186 29.25 6.29 10.28
CA TYR A 186 29.64 5.62 11.52
C TYR A 186 29.15 4.16 11.54
N TYR A 187 27.88 3.93 11.22
CA TYR A 187 27.28 2.59 11.17
C TYR A 187 28.03 1.65 10.22
N VAL A 188 28.34 2.10 9.00
CA VAL A 188 29.13 1.32 8.03
C VAL A 188 30.51 1.00 8.58
N ALA A 189 31.20 1.98 9.18
CA ALA A 189 32.52 1.76 9.79
C ALA A 189 32.45 0.77 10.96
N ASP A 190 31.44 0.86 11.82
CA ASP A 190 31.22 -0.09 12.91
C ASP A 190 30.98 -1.51 12.38
N ARG A 191 30.09 -1.69 11.41
CA ARG A 191 29.76 -2.99 10.82
C ARG A 191 30.93 -3.64 10.10
N LEU A 192 31.73 -2.88 9.33
CA LEU A 192 32.96 -3.39 8.70
C LEU A 192 33.99 -3.91 9.72
N ASN A 193 34.01 -3.38 10.93
CA ASN A 193 34.95 -3.79 11.99
C ASN A 193 34.40 -4.88 12.92
N SER A 194 33.07 -5.01 13.04
CA SER A 194 32.42 -5.88 14.03
C SER A 194 31.76 -7.13 13.42
N ASP A 195 31.24 -7.06 12.19
CA ASP A 195 30.48 -8.13 11.56
C ASP A 195 31.34 -8.91 10.54
N PRO A 196 31.57 -10.23 10.74
CA PRO A 196 32.32 -11.06 9.80
C PRO A 196 31.77 -11.08 8.37
N GLY A 197 30.46 -10.95 8.19
CA GLY A 197 29.80 -10.91 6.88
C GLY A 197 30.12 -9.65 6.09
N TRP A 198 30.52 -8.57 6.75
CA TRP A 198 30.90 -7.30 6.11
C TRP A 198 32.36 -7.24 5.71
N LYS A 199 33.21 -8.10 6.27
CA LYS A 199 34.67 -8.01 6.17
C LYS A 199 35.22 -7.97 4.74
N ASN A 200 34.57 -8.65 3.80
CA ASN A 200 35.00 -8.74 2.39
C ASN A 200 34.11 -7.93 1.44
N LEU A 201 33.19 -7.12 1.97
CA LEU A 201 32.26 -6.34 1.16
C LEU A 201 32.86 -5.00 0.74
N THR A 202 32.55 -4.61 -0.49
CA THR A 202 32.67 -3.22 -0.90
C THR A 202 31.39 -2.49 -0.50
N VAL A 203 31.49 -1.45 0.31
CA VAL A 203 30.34 -0.63 0.71
C VAL A 203 30.41 0.73 0.03
N ILE A 204 29.38 1.08 -0.73
CA ILE A 204 29.23 2.39 -1.36
C ILE A 204 28.10 3.13 -0.64
N LEU A 205 28.40 4.32 -0.12
CA LEU A 205 27.41 5.22 0.47
C LEU A 205 27.33 6.47 -0.41
N SER A 206 26.19 6.69 -1.05
CA SER A 206 25.95 7.88 -1.87
C SER A 206 24.94 8.78 -1.17
N ASP A 207 25.43 9.63 -0.27
CA ASP A 207 24.56 10.47 0.56
C ASP A 207 23.76 11.52 -0.24
N ALA A 208 22.88 12.25 0.47
CA ALA A 208 22.04 13.30 -0.10
C ALA A 208 22.83 14.51 -0.64
N SER A 209 24.16 14.56 -0.49
CA SER A 209 24.97 15.57 -1.17
C SER A 209 25.24 15.20 -2.63
N ALA A 210 25.24 13.91 -2.97
CA ALA A 210 25.37 13.44 -4.34
C ALA A 210 24.06 13.65 -5.10
N PRO A 211 24.08 14.35 -6.25
CA PRO A 211 22.87 14.62 -7.02
C PRO A 211 22.30 13.33 -7.63
N GLY A 212 20.97 13.23 -7.67
CA GLY A 212 20.23 12.15 -8.34
C GLY A 212 19.22 11.47 -7.43
N GLU A 213 18.17 10.89 -8.02
CA GLU A 213 17.23 10.03 -7.28
C GLU A 213 17.91 8.71 -6.91
N GLY A 214 17.66 8.20 -5.70
CA GLY A 214 18.34 7.01 -5.18
C GLY A 214 18.21 5.81 -6.11
N GLU A 215 16.98 5.48 -6.52
CA GLU A 215 16.71 4.41 -7.50
C GLU A 215 17.45 4.62 -8.83
N HIS A 216 17.54 5.85 -9.34
CA HIS A 216 18.23 6.13 -10.59
C HIS A 216 19.75 6.06 -10.46
N LYS A 217 20.32 6.45 -9.31
CA LYS A 217 21.75 6.26 -9.01
C LYS A 217 22.13 4.77 -9.03
N ILE A 218 21.30 3.93 -8.42
CA ILE A 218 21.45 2.46 -8.43
C ILE A 218 21.45 1.95 -9.87
N MET A 219 20.45 2.35 -10.65
CA MET A 219 20.31 1.88 -12.03
C MET A 219 21.45 2.40 -12.93
N ASP A 220 21.93 3.62 -12.71
CA ASP A 220 23.11 4.16 -13.38
C ASP A 220 24.37 3.36 -13.02
N TYR A 221 24.54 3.00 -11.75
CA TYR A 221 25.65 2.17 -11.31
C TYR A 221 25.62 0.80 -12.01
N ILE A 222 24.48 0.11 -12.01
CA ILE A 222 24.31 -1.19 -12.67
C ILE A 222 24.62 -1.09 -14.16
N ARG A 223 24.06 -0.09 -14.86
CA ARG A 223 24.34 0.13 -16.29
C ARG A 223 25.83 0.34 -16.57
N ARG A 224 26.51 1.13 -15.74
CA ARG A 224 27.95 1.39 -15.87
C ARG A 224 28.77 0.15 -15.58
N GLN A 225 28.38 -0.67 -14.60
CA GLN A 225 29.04 -1.96 -14.32
C GLN A 225 28.88 -2.91 -15.51
N ARG A 226 27.66 -3.10 -16.00
CA ARG A 226 27.36 -3.96 -17.17
C ARG A 226 28.15 -3.58 -18.42
N ALA A 227 28.42 -2.29 -18.61
CA ALA A 227 29.22 -1.80 -19.73
C ALA A 227 30.72 -2.12 -19.62
N GLN A 228 31.21 -2.59 -18.46
CA GLN A 228 32.62 -2.94 -18.27
C GLN A 228 32.93 -4.31 -18.85
N PRO A 229 34.10 -4.50 -19.52
CA PRO A 229 34.46 -5.79 -20.12
C PRO A 229 34.62 -6.95 -19.12
N ASN A 230 34.86 -6.64 -17.85
CA ASN A 230 35.06 -7.61 -16.76
C ASN A 230 33.80 -7.82 -15.90
N HIS A 231 32.65 -7.27 -16.31
CA HIS A 231 31.37 -7.53 -15.64
C HIS A 231 31.04 -9.02 -15.69
N ASP A 232 30.59 -9.56 -14.57
CA ASP A 232 30.06 -10.91 -14.53
C ASP A 232 28.57 -10.88 -14.88
N PRO A 233 28.15 -11.42 -16.05
CA PRO A 233 26.76 -11.40 -16.47
C PRO A 233 25.83 -12.25 -15.59
N ASN A 234 26.38 -13.06 -14.69
CA ASN A 234 25.61 -13.88 -13.75
C ASN A 234 25.52 -13.24 -12.36
N THR A 235 25.96 -11.99 -12.18
CA THR A 235 25.86 -11.26 -10.91
C THR A 235 24.41 -11.26 -10.41
N HIS A 236 24.20 -11.66 -9.15
CA HIS A 236 22.88 -11.67 -8.52
C HIS A 236 22.63 -10.35 -7.80
N HIS A 237 21.66 -9.59 -8.32
CA HIS A 237 21.27 -8.28 -7.81
C HIS A 237 20.03 -8.37 -6.91
N CYS A 238 20.09 -7.76 -5.73
CA CYS A 238 18.94 -7.59 -4.84
C CYS A 238 18.71 -6.10 -4.55
N LEU A 239 17.54 -5.57 -4.91
CA LEU A 239 17.17 -4.18 -4.66
C LEU A 239 16.07 -4.09 -3.59
N CYS A 240 16.35 -3.38 -2.50
CA CYS A 240 15.37 -3.13 -1.44
C CYS A 240 14.58 -1.87 -1.74
N GLY A 241 13.26 -2.02 -1.87
CA GLY A 241 12.34 -0.89 -2.02
C GLY A 241 10.90 -1.30 -2.32
N ALA A 242 9.95 -0.42 -2.01
CA ALA A 242 8.53 -0.72 -2.12
C ALA A 242 7.88 -0.24 -3.43
N ASP A 243 8.55 0.62 -4.20
CA ASP A 243 7.99 1.30 -5.36
C ASP A 243 7.81 0.36 -6.56
N ALA A 244 6.72 0.58 -7.30
CA ALA A 244 6.39 -0.22 -8.48
C ALA A 244 7.34 0.05 -9.64
N ASP A 245 7.91 1.25 -9.68
CA ASP A 245 8.86 1.68 -10.71
C ASP A 245 10.15 0.85 -10.64
N LEU A 246 10.51 0.32 -9.46
CA LEU A 246 11.65 -0.58 -9.29
C LEU A 246 11.55 -1.86 -10.12
N ILE A 247 10.34 -2.38 -10.37
CA ILE A 247 10.12 -3.54 -11.23
C ILE A 247 10.44 -3.19 -12.68
N MET A 248 10.00 -2.03 -13.14
CA MET A 248 10.28 -1.52 -14.49
C MET A 248 11.76 -1.21 -14.68
N LEU A 249 12.35 -0.52 -13.71
CA LEU A 249 13.76 -0.18 -13.71
C LEU A 249 14.63 -1.45 -13.68
N GLY A 250 14.29 -2.43 -12.84
CA GLY A 250 14.96 -3.72 -12.78
C GLY A 250 14.91 -4.48 -14.10
N LEU A 251 13.74 -4.53 -14.76
CA LEU A 251 13.61 -5.13 -16.10
C LEU A 251 14.46 -4.39 -17.14
N ALA A 252 14.47 -3.06 -17.11
CA ALA A 252 15.25 -2.21 -18.02
C ALA A 252 16.77 -2.30 -17.83
N THR A 253 17.26 -2.95 -16.76
CA THR A 253 18.70 -3.25 -16.62
C THR A 253 19.15 -4.37 -17.57
N HIS A 254 18.23 -5.23 -18.01
CA HIS A 254 18.52 -6.49 -18.70
C HIS A 254 19.49 -7.42 -17.95
N GLU A 255 19.65 -7.26 -16.64
CA GLU A 255 20.34 -8.23 -15.79
C GLU A 255 19.42 -9.44 -15.57
N PRO A 256 19.88 -10.67 -15.87
CA PRO A 256 19.04 -11.86 -15.78
C PRO A 256 18.66 -12.19 -14.33
N ASN A 257 19.60 -12.00 -13.40
CA ASN A 257 19.46 -12.36 -11.98
C ASN A 257 19.15 -11.13 -11.13
N PHE A 258 17.95 -10.58 -11.30
CA PHE A 258 17.49 -9.41 -10.56
C PHE A 258 16.31 -9.74 -9.64
N THR A 259 16.43 -9.40 -8.37
CA THR A 259 15.41 -9.61 -7.33
C THR A 259 15.12 -8.31 -6.61
N ILE A 260 13.85 -8.07 -6.27
CA ILE A 260 13.45 -6.94 -5.41
C ILE A 260 13.00 -7.50 -4.06
N ILE A 261 13.51 -6.96 -2.96
CA ILE A 261 13.05 -7.25 -1.61
C ILE A 261 12.17 -6.11 -1.10
N ARG A 262 11.03 -6.46 -0.50
CA ARG A 262 10.11 -5.49 0.09
C ARG A 262 9.31 -6.10 1.22
N GLU A 263 8.69 -5.25 2.03
CA GLU A 263 7.68 -5.66 2.99
C GLU A 263 6.41 -6.20 2.30
N GLU A 264 5.85 -7.27 2.86
CA GLU A 264 4.58 -7.83 2.42
C GLU A 264 3.41 -6.91 2.82
N PHE A 265 2.70 -6.41 1.82
CA PHE A 265 1.48 -5.63 2.06
C PHE A 265 0.29 -6.57 2.30
N LYS A 266 -0.11 -6.73 3.56
CA LYS A 266 -1.35 -7.45 3.92
C LYS A 266 -2.53 -6.47 3.94
N PRO A 267 -3.49 -6.56 2.99
CA PRO A 267 -4.65 -5.68 2.97
C PRO A 267 -5.55 -5.94 4.19
N ASN A 268 -6.29 -4.92 4.62
CA ASN A 268 -7.30 -5.01 5.69
C ASN A 268 -6.76 -5.48 7.06
N LYS A 269 -5.47 -5.26 7.36
CA LYS A 269 -4.97 -5.38 8.73
C LYS A 269 -5.85 -4.50 9.65
N PRO A 270 -6.43 -5.05 10.72
CA PRO A 270 -7.23 -4.25 11.64
C PRO A 270 -6.31 -3.22 12.30
N LYS A 271 -6.68 -1.95 12.23
CA LYS A 271 -5.94 -0.84 12.85
C LYS A 271 -6.69 -0.39 14.12
N PRO A 272 -5.98 0.02 15.18
CA PRO A 272 -6.62 0.60 16.35
C PRO A 272 -7.24 1.95 16.00
N CYS A 273 -8.38 2.25 16.62
CA CYS A 273 -9.03 3.55 16.50
C CYS A 273 -8.10 4.66 17.02
N ALA A 274 -7.81 5.67 16.21
CA ALA A 274 -6.87 6.74 16.55
C ALA A 274 -7.32 7.67 17.70
N LEU A 275 -8.56 7.52 18.20
CA LEU A 275 -9.10 8.27 19.33
C LEU A 275 -9.04 7.50 20.65
N CYS A 276 -9.55 6.27 20.67
CA CYS A 276 -9.69 5.48 21.90
C CYS A 276 -8.69 4.32 21.99
N ASN A 277 -7.90 4.09 20.94
CA ASN A 277 -6.91 3.02 20.81
C ASN A 277 -7.50 1.62 21.05
N GLN A 278 -8.75 1.41 20.63
CA GLN A 278 -9.45 0.11 20.64
C GLN A 278 -9.65 -0.39 19.22
N MET A 279 -9.79 -1.71 19.07
CA MET A 279 -9.92 -2.37 17.77
C MET A 279 -11.39 -2.42 17.30
N GLY A 280 -11.61 -2.71 16.02
CA GLY A 280 -12.91 -3.07 15.47
C GLY A 280 -13.80 -1.90 15.01
N HIS A 281 -13.32 -0.66 15.06
CA HIS A 281 -14.05 0.51 14.54
C HIS A 281 -13.11 1.61 14.03
N GLU A 282 -13.61 2.45 13.14
CA GLU A 282 -12.93 3.65 12.66
C GLU A 282 -13.20 4.86 13.57
N VAL A 283 -12.40 5.92 13.42
CA VAL A 283 -12.54 7.17 14.19
C VAL A 283 -13.96 7.74 14.13
N LYS A 284 -14.58 7.72 12.95
CA LYS A 284 -15.95 8.19 12.71
C LYS A 284 -17.04 7.41 13.46
N ASP A 285 -16.75 6.15 13.79
CA ASP A 285 -17.67 5.23 14.48
C ASP A 285 -17.31 5.09 15.97
N CYS A 286 -16.35 5.87 16.46
CA CYS A 286 -15.89 5.82 17.84
C CYS A 286 -16.96 6.35 18.82
N GLN A 287 -17.33 5.52 19.80
CA GLN A 287 -18.30 5.88 20.83
C GLN A 287 -17.64 6.29 22.16
N GLY A 288 -16.31 6.23 22.27
CA GLY A 288 -15.60 6.53 23.52
C GLY A 288 -15.93 5.56 24.65
N LEU A 289 -16.16 4.28 24.31
CA LEU A 289 -16.44 3.25 25.31
C LEU A 289 -15.19 2.97 26.17
N PRO A 290 -15.35 2.59 27.45
CA PRO A 290 -14.23 2.17 28.28
C PRO A 290 -13.48 0.99 27.66
N ARG A 291 -12.15 0.96 27.79
CA ARG A 291 -11.35 -0.23 27.42
C ARG A 291 -11.81 -1.43 28.25
N GLU A 292 -12.05 -2.56 27.59
CA GLU A 292 -12.27 -3.83 28.30
C GLU A 292 -11.01 -4.17 29.12
N LYS A 293 -11.20 -4.39 30.42
CA LYS A 293 -10.14 -4.86 31.32
C LYS A 293 -9.98 -6.37 31.15
N GLN A 294 -8.76 -6.86 30.95
CA GLN A 294 -8.45 -8.29 31.03
C GLN A 294 -7.48 -8.54 32.20
N GLY A 295 -7.76 -9.55 33.04
CA GLY A 295 -6.88 -10.00 34.15
C GLY A 295 -7.42 -9.73 35.56
N LYS A 296 -6.70 -10.24 36.58
CA LYS A 296 -7.06 -10.16 38.03
C LYS A 296 -6.64 -8.85 38.71
N HIS A 297 -5.87 -7.99 38.04
CA HIS A 297 -5.23 -6.80 38.64
C HIS A 297 -5.40 -5.51 37.82
N ASP A 298 -6.56 -5.28 37.20
CA ASP A 298 -6.88 -4.00 36.53
C ASP A 298 -5.84 -3.53 35.49
N GLN A 299 -5.07 -4.46 34.92
CA GLN A 299 -4.13 -4.14 33.83
C GLN A 299 -4.93 -3.90 32.56
N PHE A 300 -4.68 -2.78 31.88
CA PHE A 300 -5.15 -2.61 30.51
C PHE A 300 -4.51 -3.72 29.68
N ALA A 301 -5.27 -4.38 28.79
CA ALA A 301 -4.70 -5.37 27.90
C ALA A 301 -3.47 -4.75 27.21
N ASP A 302 -2.30 -5.37 27.38
CA ASP A 302 -1.13 -5.05 26.58
C ASP A 302 -1.57 -5.04 25.12
N THR A 303 -1.10 -4.06 24.34
CA THR A 303 -1.24 -4.07 22.89
C THR A 303 -0.88 -5.47 22.41
N LEU A 304 -1.88 -6.20 21.87
CA LEU A 304 -1.68 -7.52 21.26
C LEU A 304 -0.40 -7.44 20.42
N PRO A 305 0.53 -8.39 20.58
CA PRO A 305 1.77 -8.36 19.81
C PRO A 305 1.40 -8.27 18.34
N MET A 306 1.65 -7.11 17.72
CA MET A 306 1.36 -6.92 16.31
C MET A 306 2.25 -7.88 15.54
N ALA A 307 1.65 -8.64 14.63
CA ALA A 307 2.37 -9.63 13.84
C ALA A 307 3.62 -8.97 13.21
N GLU A 308 4.77 -9.62 13.36
CA GLU A 308 6.03 -9.15 12.78
C GLU A 308 5.83 -8.92 11.27
N GLN A 309 6.30 -7.78 10.78
CA GLN A 309 6.19 -7.42 9.37
C GLN A 309 7.07 -8.38 8.54
N GLU A 310 6.47 -9.12 7.62
CA GLU A 310 7.16 -10.12 6.79
C GLU A 310 7.75 -9.48 5.52
N PHE A 311 8.81 -10.08 5.00
CA PHE A 311 9.46 -9.69 3.74
C PHE A 311 9.16 -10.70 2.63
N ILE A 312 9.08 -10.18 1.41
CA ILE A 312 8.94 -10.98 0.19
C ILE A 312 10.01 -10.59 -0.83
N PHE A 313 10.45 -11.57 -1.60
CA PHE A 313 11.20 -11.41 -2.83
C PHE A 313 10.27 -11.36 -4.03
N ILE A 314 10.55 -10.46 -4.96
CA ILE A 314 9.98 -10.42 -6.30
C ILE A 314 11.09 -10.78 -7.28
N ARG A 315 11.04 -11.98 -7.85
CA ARG A 315 12.05 -12.49 -8.77
C ARG A 315 11.77 -12.05 -10.20
N LEU A 316 12.58 -11.11 -10.72
CA LEU A 316 12.39 -10.62 -12.08
C LEU A 316 12.81 -11.64 -13.13
N CYS A 317 13.70 -12.58 -12.81
CA CYS A 317 14.00 -13.72 -13.69
C CYS A 317 12.73 -14.52 -14.05
N VAL A 318 11.91 -14.84 -13.05
CA VAL A 318 10.64 -15.54 -13.25
C VAL A 318 9.62 -14.67 -13.99
N LEU A 319 9.58 -13.36 -13.69
CA LEU A 319 8.73 -12.43 -14.42
C LEU A 319 9.10 -12.37 -15.91
N ARG A 320 10.40 -12.40 -16.22
CA ARG A 320 10.88 -12.42 -17.61
C ARG A 320 10.41 -13.68 -18.34
N GLU A 321 10.42 -14.85 -17.71
CA GLU A 321 9.85 -16.08 -18.31
C GLU A 321 8.35 -15.94 -18.61
N TYR A 322 7.58 -15.31 -17.72
CA TYR A 322 6.17 -15.02 -17.98
C TYR A 322 5.99 -14.06 -19.16
N LEU A 323 6.77 -12.97 -19.17
CA LEU A 323 6.74 -11.97 -20.24
C LEU A 323 7.19 -12.57 -21.57
N GLU A 324 8.16 -13.48 -21.59
CA GLU A 324 8.61 -14.13 -22.82
C GLU A 324 7.47 -14.91 -23.46
N ARG A 325 6.75 -15.73 -22.67
CA ARG A 325 5.57 -16.46 -23.15
C ARG A 325 4.46 -15.52 -23.59
N GLU A 326 4.25 -14.43 -22.87
CA GLU A 326 3.17 -13.49 -23.18
C GLU A 326 3.48 -12.61 -24.40
N LEU A 327 4.72 -12.20 -24.60
CA LEU A 327 5.13 -11.26 -25.65
C LEU A 327 5.59 -11.97 -26.92
N THR A 328 5.83 -13.28 -26.87
CA THR A 328 6.15 -14.07 -28.07
C THR A 328 5.07 -13.89 -29.14
N MET A 329 5.53 -13.58 -30.35
CA MET A 329 4.70 -13.36 -31.53
C MET A 329 5.20 -14.26 -32.67
N ALA A 330 4.29 -15.04 -33.25
CA ALA A 330 4.59 -15.89 -34.40
C ALA A 330 4.38 -15.12 -35.71
N SER A 331 5.09 -15.51 -36.78
CA SER A 331 4.90 -14.96 -38.13
C SER A 331 5.19 -13.45 -38.25
N LEU A 332 6.15 -12.94 -37.47
CA LEU A 332 6.64 -11.57 -37.63
C LEU A 332 7.43 -11.41 -38.95
N PRO A 333 7.36 -10.23 -39.59
CA PRO A 333 8.14 -9.95 -40.80
C PRO A 333 9.64 -9.67 -40.51
N PHE A 334 10.08 -9.85 -39.27
CA PHE A 334 11.45 -9.67 -38.79
C PHE A 334 11.74 -10.65 -37.64
N THR A 335 13.01 -10.80 -37.27
CA THR A 335 13.44 -11.70 -36.18
C THR A 335 12.93 -11.21 -34.82
N PHE A 336 12.23 -12.09 -34.10
CA PHE A 336 11.80 -11.81 -32.74
C PHE A 336 13.00 -11.72 -31.79
N ASP A 337 12.96 -10.72 -30.92
CA ASP A 337 13.94 -10.39 -29.89
C ASP A 337 13.16 -10.08 -28.62
N PHE A 338 13.38 -10.93 -27.61
CA PHE A 338 12.69 -10.83 -26.33
C PHE A 338 13.09 -9.56 -25.57
N GLU A 339 14.39 -9.19 -25.57
CA GLU A 339 14.85 -8.01 -24.82
C GLU A 339 14.21 -6.73 -25.36
N ARG A 340 14.10 -6.62 -26.68
CA ARG A 340 13.40 -5.50 -27.33
C ARG A 340 11.90 -5.46 -27.02
N SER A 341 11.29 -6.62 -26.83
CA SER A 341 9.88 -6.70 -26.41
C SER A 341 9.68 -6.31 -24.95
N VAL A 342 10.66 -6.57 -24.08
CA VAL A 342 10.67 -6.12 -22.68
C VAL A 342 10.74 -4.59 -22.63
N ASP A 343 11.61 -3.96 -23.41
CA ASP A 343 11.70 -2.49 -23.51
C ASP A 343 10.35 -1.86 -23.90
N ASP A 344 9.71 -2.42 -24.93
CA ASP A 344 8.40 -1.97 -25.39
C ASP A 344 7.32 -2.18 -24.33
N TRP A 345 7.37 -3.28 -23.58
CA TRP A 345 6.45 -3.55 -22.48
C TRP A 345 6.60 -2.55 -21.35
N VAL A 346 7.85 -2.27 -20.92
CA VAL A 346 8.15 -1.24 -19.93
C VAL A 346 7.62 0.13 -20.40
N PHE A 347 7.89 0.49 -21.65
CA PHE A 347 7.41 1.74 -22.24
C PHE A 347 5.88 1.83 -22.27
N MET A 348 5.18 0.74 -22.63
CA MET A 348 3.72 0.70 -22.62
C MET A 348 3.12 0.88 -21.22
N CYS A 349 3.77 0.35 -20.18
CA CYS A 349 3.32 0.53 -18.81
C CYS A 349 3.27 2.01 -18.40
N PHE A 350 4.09 2.88 -19.00
CA PHE A 350 4.05 4.33 -18.74
C PHE A 350 2.73 4.98 -19.15
N PHE A 351 1.98 4.44 -20.12
CA PHE A 351 0.68 4.99 -20.55
C PHE A 351 -0.42 4.81 -19.52
N VAL A 352 -0.29 3.79 -18.67
CA VAL A 352 -1.26 3.53 -17.61
C VAL A 352 -1.02 4.51 -16.43
N GLY A 353 0.01 5.37 -16.53
CA GLY A 353 0.48 6.36 -15.56
C GLY A 353 1.95 6.18 -15.16
N ASN A 354 2.54 7.21 -14.57
CA ASN A 354 3.83 7.14 -13.87
C ASN A 354 3.98 8.41 -13.02
N ASP A 355 5.13 8.60 -12.40
CA ASP A 355 5.41 9.79 -11.59
C ASP A 355 5.49 11.10 -12.39
N PHE A 356 5.74 11.03 -13.70
CA PHE A 356 5.95 12.21 -14.55
C PHE A 356 4.71 12.59 -15.36
N LEU A 357 3.88 11.61 -15.73
CA LEU A 357 2.70 11.78 -16.56
C LEU A 357 1.44 11.24 -15.89
N PRO A 358 0.32 11.99 -15.95
CA PRO A 358 -0.96 11.45 -15.52
C PRO A 358 -1.32 10.24 -16.40
N HIS A 359 -2.00 9.27 -15.80
CA HIS A 359 -2.58 8.15 -16.53
C HIS A 359 -3.58 8.63 -17.58
N LEU A 360 -3.63 7.95 -18.73
CA LEU A 360 -4.67 8.19 -19.72
C LEU A 360 -6.05 7.82 -19.14
N PRO A 361 -7.11 8.63 -19.33
CA PRO A 361 -8.42 8.38 -18.71
C PRO A 361 -9.04 7.03 -19.07
N SER A 362 -8.75 6.49 -20.26
CA SER A 362 -9.22 5.19 -20.74
C SER A 362 -8.37 4.01 -20.28
N LEU A 363 -7.23 4.23 -19.61
CA LEU A 363 -6.29 3.19 -19.22
C LEU A 363 -6.13 3.14 -17.70
N GLU A 364 -6.83 2.20 -17.08
CA GLU A 364 -6.73 1.92 -15.66
C GLU A 364 -6.31 0.46 -15.41
N ILE A 365 -5.30 0.24 -14.55
CA ILE A 365 -4.78 -1.11 -14.24
C ILE A 365 -5.90 -2.03 -13.73
N ARG A 366 -6.81 -1.50 -12.91
CA ARG A 366 -7.94 -2.25 -12.33
C ARG A 366 -8.93 -2.77 -13.38
N GLU A 367 -8.92 -2.21 -14.58
CA GLU A 367 -9.81 -2.56 -15.69
C GLU A 367 -9.12 -3.41 -16.77
N GLY A 368 -7.91 -3.93 -16.48
CA GLY A 368 -7.15 -4.76 -17.43
C GLY A 368 -6.47 -3.95 -18.54
N ALA A 369 -6.09 -2.70 -18.27
CA ALA A 369 -5.46 -1.84 -19.27
C ALA A 369 -4.16 -2.42 -19.85
N ILE A 370 -3.32 -3.06 -19.03
CA ILE A 370 -2.03 -3.63 -19.48
C ILE A 370 -2.27 -4.79 -20.46
N ASP A 371 -3.20 -5.69 -20.14
CA ASP A 371 -3.58 -6.81 -21.03
C ASP A 371 -4.10 -6.32 -22.38
N ARG A 372 -4.91 -5.25 -22.36
CA ARG A 372 -5.39 -4.59 -23.58
C ARG A 372 -4.25 -3.98 -24.38
N LEU A 373 -3.32 -3.28 -23.74
CA LEU A 373 -2.15 -2.69 -24.39
C LEU A 373 -1.28 -3.75 -25.04
N VAL A 374 -1.01 -4.87 -24.36
CA VAL A 374 -0.25 -6.00 -24.93
C VAL A 374 -0.90 -6.54 -26.21
N ASN A 375 -2.23 -6.72 -26.20
CA ASN A 375 -2.96 -7.17 -27.39
C ASN A 375 -2.89 -6.16 -28.56
N ILE A 376 -3.04 -4.86 -28.27
CA ILE A 376 -2.91 -3.81 -29.27
C ILE A 376 -1.48 -3.78 -29.82
N TYR A 377 -0.47 -3.85 -28.95
CA TYR A 377 0.94 -3.87 -29.30
C TYR A 377 1.28 -4.99 -30.26
N LYS A 378 0.88 -6.23 -29.96
CA LYS A 378 1.08 -7.36 -30.87
C LYS A 378 0.54 -7.06 -32.26
N ASN A 379 -0.68 -6.55 -32.36
CA ASN A 379 -1.28 -6.20 -33.65
C ASN A 379 -0.52 -5.09 -34.38
N VAL A 380 -0.03 -4.08 -33.66
CA VAL A 380 0.73 -2.97 -34.25
C VAL A 380 2.09 -3.44 -34.75
N VAL A 381 2.82 -4.26 -33.98
CA VAL A 381 4.14 -4.77 -34.38
C VAL A 381 4.07 -5.61 -35.66
N HIS A 382 3.03 -6.43 -35.82
CA HIS A 382 2.80 -7.18 -37.06
C HIS A 382 2.58 -6.25 -38.27
N LYS A 383 1.91 -5.10 -38.08
CA LYS A 383 1.63 -4.14 -39.16
C LYS A 383 2.83 -3.25 -39.50
N THR A 384 3.61 -2.82 -38.49
CA THR A 384 4.67 -1.81 -38.65
C THR A 384 6.07 -2.42 -38.86
N GLY A 385 6.19 -3.73 -38.72
CA GLY A 385 7.43 -4.47 -38.96
C GLY A 385 8.57 -4.10 -37.99
N GLY A 386 8.26 -3.75 -36.75
CA GLY A 386 9.28 -3.62 -35.70
C GLY A 386 8.77 -3.05 -34.37
N TYR A 387 9.69 -2.94 -33.42
CA TYR A 387 9.48 -2.51 -32.03
C TYR A 387 9.13 -1.02 -31.89
N LEU A 388 8.48 -0.64 -30.80
CA LEU A 388 8.12 0.73 -30.43
C LEU A 388 9.34 1.55 -30.03
N THR A 389 10.33 0.89 -29.43
CA THR A 389 11.47 1.54 -28.79
C THR A 389 12.78 0.93 -29.29
N GLU A 390 13.85 1.74 -29.22
CA GLU A 390 15.21 1.33 -29.52
C GLU A 390 16.18 2.04 -28.57
N SER A 391 16.72 1.31 -27.60
CA SER A 391 17.70 1.82 -26.62
C SER A 391 17.26 3.14 -25.97
N GLY A 392 15.99 3.23 -25.59
CA GLY A 392 15.38 4.40 -24.96
C GLY A 392 14.82 5.47 -25.92
N PHE A 393 15.05 5.34 -27.24
CA PHE A 393 14.42 6.20 -28.24
C PHE A 393 13.09 5.62 -28.70
N VAL A 394 12.07 6.48 -28.79
CA VAL A 394 10.69 6.07 -29.12
C VAL A 394 10.39 6.34 -30.60
N ASN A 395 9.88 5.32 -31.30
CA ASN A 395 9.35 5.49 -32.65
C ASN A 395 7.91 6.01 -32.60
N LEU A 396 7.76 7.33 -32.72
CA LEU A 396 6.47 8.02 -32.60
C LEU A 396 5.43 7.57 -33.63
N GLN A 397 5.83 7.15 -34.83
CA GLN A 397 4.90 6.67 -35.85
C GLN A 397 4.22 5.36 -35.39
N ARG A 398 4.99 4.46 -34.77
CA ARG A 398 4.47 3.21 -34.21
C ARG A 398 3.61 3.46 -32.97
N VAL A 399 4.02 4.40 -32.11
CA VAL A 399 3.21 4.81 -30.95
C VAL A 399 1.88 5.43 -31.38
N GLN A 400 1.86 6.24 -32.43
CA GLN A 400 0.63 6.80 -32.98
C GLN A 400 -0.38 5.69 -33.36
N MET A 401 0.09 4.58 -33.93
CA MET A 401 -0.78 3.45 -34.27
C MET A 401 -1.38 2.79 -33.02
N ILE A 402 -0.64 2.69 -31.92
CA ILE A 402 -1.19 2.23 -30.64
C ILE A 402 -2.24 3.21 -30.12
N MET A 403 -1.95 4.51 -30.15
CA MET A 403 -2.88 5.54 -29.65
C MET A 403 -4.18 5.56 -30.45
N LEU A 404 -4.12 5.41 -31.77
CA LEU A 404 -5.32 5.27 -32.62
C LEU A 404 -6.15 4.05 -32.24
N ALA A 405 -5.51 2.88 -32.06
CA ALA A 405 -6.20 1.65 -31.66
C ALA A 405 -6.79 1.74 -30.22
N VAL A 406 -6.14 2.47 -29.31
CA VAL A 406 -6.71 2.76 -27.99
C VAL A 406 -7.92 3.70 -28.11
N GLY A 407 -7.85 4.70 -28.98
CA GLY A 407 -8.97 5.61 -29.26
C GLY A 407 -10.20 4.89 -29.79
N GLU A 408 -10.03 3.88 -30.66
CA GLU A 408 -11.16 3.08 -31.18
C GLU A 408 -11.97 2.36 -30.09
N VAL A 409 -11.34 2.03 -28.96
CA VAL A 409 -11.98 1.30 -27.86
C VAL A 409 -12.35 2.17 -26.67
N GLU A 410 -11.99 3.46 -26.66
CA GLU A 410 -12.15 4.34 -25.49
C GLU A 410 -13.61 4.51 -25.06
N ASP A 411 -14.51 4.71 -26.01
CA ASP A 411 -15.94 4.86 -25.76
C ASP A 411 -16.55 3.62 -25.08
N SER A 412 -16.10 2.43 -25.49
CA SER A 412 -16.57 1.17 -24.91
C SER A 412 -16.09 1.02 -23.46
N ILE A 413 -14.89 1.50 -23.16
CA ILE A 413 -14.31 1.48 -21.82
C ILE A 413 -15.10 2.41 -20.90
N PHE A 414 -15.37 3.64 -21.35
CA PHE A 414 -16.11 4.61 -20.53
C PHE A 414 -17.55 4.16 -20.25
N LYS A 415 -18.24 3.57 -21.25
CA LYS A 415 -19.59 3.00 -21.05
C LYS A 415 -19.57 1.89 -20.01
N LYS A 416 -18.66 0.92 -20.17
CA LYS A 416 -18.53 -0.21 -19.24
C LYS A 416 -18.22 0.27 -17.82
N ARG A 417 -17.30 1.21 -17.65
CA ARG A 417 -16.94 1.79 -16.34
C ARG A 417 -18.16 2.42 -15.64
N LYS A 418 -18.99 3.15 -16.39
CA LYS A 418 -20.22 3.74 -15.85
C LYS A 418 -21.21 2.67 -15.41
N ASP A 419 -21.42 1.65 -16.25
CA ASP A 419 -22.33 0.55 -15.93
C ASP A 419 -21.87 -0.23 -14.69
N ASP A 420 -20.56 -0.46 -14.54
CA ASP A 420 -19.97 -1.10 -13.37
C ASP A 420 -20.14 -0.26 -12.09
N ASP A 421 -19.94 1.06 -12.17
CA ASP A 421 -20.16 1.99 -11.04
C ASP A 421 -21.64 2.04 -10.62
N ASP A 422 -22.56 2.11 -11.58
CA ASP A 422 -24.01 2.10 -11.31
C ASP A 422 -24.46 0.76 -10.70
N ASN A 423 -23.94 -0.36 -11.19
CA ASN A 423 -24.17 -1.68 -10.62
C ASN A 423 -23.63 -1.80 -9.19
N PHE A 424 -22.43 -1.27 -8.92
CA PHE A 424 -21.84 -1.26 -7.59
C PHE A 424 -22.68 -0.44 -6.61
N LYS A 425 -23.12 0.77 -7.01
CA LYS A 425 -24.02 1.62 -6.20
C LYS A 425 -25.33 0.92 -5.89
N ARG A 426 -25.92 0.20 -6.86
CA ARG A 426 -27.15 -0.59 -6.65
C ARG A 426 -26.93 -1.68 -5.60
N ARG A 427 -25.86 -2.47 -5.74
CA ARG A 427 -25.50 -3.54 -4.77
C ARG A 427 -25.25 -2.99 -3.36
N GLN A 428 -24.54 -1.87 -3.23
CA GLN A 428 -24.30 -1.21 -1.94
C GLN A 428 -25.60 -0.70 -1.29
N LYS A 429 -26.50 -0.12 -2.08
CA LYS A 429 -27.82 0.33 -1.60
C LYS A 429 -28.66 -0.85 -1.11
N GLU A 430 -28.64 -1.98 -1.82
CA GLU A 430 -29.33 -3.20 -1.42
C GLU A 430 -28.73 -3.81 -0.14
N LYS A 431 -27.39 -3.89 -0.04
CA LYS A 431 -26.70 -4.35 1.17
C LYS A 431 -27.06 -3.50 2.38
N ARG A 432 -27.06 -2.17 2.25
CA ARG A 432 -27.48 -1.24 3.31
C ARG A 432 -28.95 -1.43 3.71
N LYS A 433 -29.85 -1.68 2.75
CA LYS A 433 -31.26 -1.98 3.04
C LYS A 433 -31.41 -3.29 3.82
N ARG A 434 -30.67 -4.34 3.44
CA ARG A 434 -30.66 -5.63 4.15
C ARG A 434 -30.14 -5.45 5.59
N MET A 435 -29.01 -4.79 5.78
CA MET A 435 -28.47 -4.54 7.13
C MET A 435 -29.41 -3.69 8.00
N LYS A 436 -30.13 -2.72 7.44
CA LYS A 436 -31.17 -1.97 8.17
C LYS A 436 -32.38 -2.84 8.55
N ARG A 437 -32.71 -3.86 7.75
CA ARG A 437 -33.82 -4.79 8.04
C ARG A 437 -33.44 -5.79 9.13
N ASP A 438 -32.17 -6.17 9.21
CA ASP A 438 -31.65 -7.10 10.21
C ASP A 438 -31.27 -6.42 11.53
N GLN A 439 -31.31 -5.08 11.60
CA GLN A 439 -31.28 -4.35 12.87
C GLN A 439 -32.59 -4.60 13.63
N PRO A 440 -32.55 -4.90 14.93
CA PRO A 440 -33.78 -5.06 15.71
C PRO A 440 -34.60 -3.77 15.60
N SER A 441 -35.87 -3.90 15.18
CA SER A 441 -36.80 -2.79 14.97
C SER A 441 -37.01 -1.91 16.21
N PHE A 442 -36.55 -2.38 17.36
CA PHE A 442 -36.70 -1.76 18.66
C PHE A 442 -35.51 -2.17 19.55
N ILE A 443 -34.73 -1.19 20.01
CA ILE A 443 -33.72 -1.36 21.06
C ILE A 443 -34.31 -0.76 22.34
N PRO A 444 -34.50 -1.53 23.43
CA PRO A 444 -35.09 -0.99 24.65
C PRO A 444 -34.22 0.12 25.24
N GLY A 445 -34.80 1.30 25.46
CA GLY A 445 -34.17 2.40 26.20
C GLY A 445 -34.47 2.36 27.70
N GLY A 446 -33.81 3.20 28.49
CA GLY A 446 -34.11 3.37 29.92
C GLY A 446 -33.80 2.12 30.77
N GLN A 447 -34.72 1.75 31.67
CA GLN A 447 -34.55 0.64 32.63
C GLN A 447 -34.49 -0.77 32.01
N PHE A 448 -34.81 -0.91 30.72
CA PHE A 448 -34.73 -2.20 29.98
C PHE A 448 -33.51 -2.29 29.07
N SER A 449 -32.69 -1.23 29.02
CA SER A 449 -31.42 -1.27 28.30
C SER A 449 -30.42 -2.17 29.02
N PRO A 450 -29.58 -2.94 28.30
CA PRO A 450 -28.51 -3.71 28.93
C PRO A 450 -27.54 -2.74 29.65
N GLN A 451 -27.46 -2.86 30.97
CA GLN A 451 -26.54 -2.07 31.78
C GLN A 451 -25.23 -2.85 32.00
N ALA A 452 -24.10 -2.15 31.91
CA ALA A 452 -22.80 -2.74 32.23
C ALA A 452 -22.76 -3.20 33.70
N LEU A 453 -22.28 -4.42 33.92
CA LEU A 453 -22.09 -4.99 35.26
C LEU A 453 -21.10 -4.11 36.05
N GLY A 454 -21.56 -3.52 37.17
CA GLY A 454 -20.72 -2.76 38.10
C GLY A 454 -21.11 -1.28 38.29
N ASN A 455 -22.12 -0.77 37.58
CA ASN A 455 -22.61 0.59 37.83
C ASN A 455 -23.42 0.63 39.15
N ARG A 456 -23.09 1.55 40.07
CA ARG A 456 -23.69 1.66 41.42
C ARG A 456 -25.14 2.18 41.44
N SER A 457 -25.79 2.25 40.30
CA SER A 457 -27.23 2.51 40.21
C SER A 457 -27.95 1.19 40.42
N SER A 458 -28.55 0.99 41.59
CA SER A 458 -29.46 -0.13 41.79
C SER A 458 -30.56 -0.08 40.72
N PRO A 459 -30.80 -1.17 39.95
CA PRO A 459 -31.92 -1.19 39.04
C PRO A 459 -33.19 -1.01 39.86
N GLN A 460 -33.91 0.08 39.65
CA GLN A 460 -35.21 0.28 40.30
C GLN A 460 -36.12 -0.89 39.93
N ALA A 461 -36.80 -1.46 40.92
CA ALA A 461 -37.73 -2.55 40.71
C ALA A 461 -38.82 -2.12 39.73
N ILE A 462 -38.97 -2.87 38.63
CA ILE A 462 -39.98 -2.59 37.62
C ILE A 462 -41.34 -2.91 38.24
N SER A 463 -42.07 -1.87 38.64
CA SER A 463 -43.40 -2.01 39.26
C SER A 463 -44.43 -2.65 38.32
N ASN A 464 -44.35 -2.38 37.02
CA ASN A 464 -45.25 -2.96 36.02
C ASN A 464 -44.54 -3.15 34.65
N PRO A 465 -43.90 -4.31 34.42
CA PRO A 465 -43.10 -4.56 33.23
C PRO A 465 -43.90 -4.44 31.93
N ARG A 466 -45.18 -4.79 31.98
CA ARG A 466 -46.06 -4.82 30.80
C ARG A 466 -46.42 -3.41 30.33
N GLN A 467 -46.64 -2.49 31.27
CA GLN A 467 -46.98 -1.10 30.97
C GLN A 467 -45.75 -0.30 30.51
N ALA A 468 -44.61 -0.46 31.17
CA ALA A 468 -43.37 0.20 30.75
C ALA A 468 -42.91 -0.27 29.35
N ALA A 469 -43.04 -1.56 29.04
CA ALA A 469 -42.79 -2.08 27.69
C ALA A 469 -43.80 -1.59 26.63
N PHE A 470 -45.01 -1.23 27.03
CA PHE A 470 -46.02 -0.64 26.14
C PHE A 470 -45.69 0.83 25.86
N GLU A 471 -45.38 1.62 26.89
CA GLU A 471 -45.02 3.04 26.77
C GLU A 471 -43.77 3.26 25.92
N MET A 472 -42.73 2.43 26.08
CA MET A 472 -41.53 2.52 25.24
C MET A 472 -41.81 2.23 23.76
N ARG A 473 -42.68 1.25 23.45
CA ARG A 473 -43.09 0.94 22.07
C ARG A 473 -43.92 2.07 21.46
N MET A 474 -44.72 2.78 22.26
CA MET A 474 -45.50 3.93 21.80
C MET A 474 -44.60 5.15 21.52
N HIS A 475 -43.59 5.39 22.35
CA HIS A 475 -42.60 6.46 22.15
C HIS A 475 -41.74 6.26 20.90
N ASP A 476 -41.26 5.04 20.67
CA ASP A 476 -40.46 4.70 19.48
C ASP A 476 -41.28 4.87 18.18
N ARG A 477 -42.56 4.49 18.23
CA ARG A 477 -43.49 4.66 17.11
C ARG A 477 -43.73 6.13 16.76
N GLN A 478 -43.83 7.03 17.75
CA GLN A 478 -43.96 8.48 17.52
C GLN A 478 -42.68 9.13 16.96
N ASN A 479 -41.50 8.67 17.36
CA ASN A 479 -40.21 9.15 16.81
C ASN A 479 -39.93 8.62 15.40
N SER A 480 -40.42 7.42 15.05
CA SER A 480 -40.28 6.89 13.68
C SER A 480 -41.10 7.69 12.65
N THR A 481 -42.23 8.29 13.05
CA THR A 481 -43.11 9.07 12.17
C THR A 481 -42.61 10.47 11.86
N THR A 482 -41.68 11.04 12.63
CA THR A 482 -41.12 12.39 12.39
C THR A 482 -39.91 12.40 11.45
N SER A 483 -39.36 11.23 11.07
CA SER A 483 -38.18 11.12 10.19
C SER A 483 -38.47 10.69 8.75
N SER A 484 -39.74 10.60 8.34
CA SER A 484 -40.13 10.32 6.95
C SER A 484 -41.04 11.41 6.40
N SER A 485 -40.48 12.35 5.63
CA SER A 485 -41.27 13.19 4.74
C SER A 485 -41.83 12.32 3.60
N PRO A 486 -43.15 12.26 3.38
CA PRO A 486 -43.70 11.45 2.31
C PRO A 486 -43.67 12.25 1.00
N ASN A 487 -42.67 11.99 0.14
CA ASN A 487 -42.81 12.30 -1.28
C ASN A 487 -43.84 11.32 -1.86
N THR A 488 -45.11 11.71 -1.84
CA THR A 488 -46.19 11.01 -2.54
C THR A 488 -46.34 11.64 -3.93
N SER A 489 -45.95 10.90 -4.96
CA SER A 489 -46.36 11.19 -6.33
C SER A 489 -47.82 10.73 -6.51
N LEU A 490 -48.69 11.64 -6.94
CA LEU A 490 -50.09 11.38 -7.24
C LEU A 490 -50.23 10.80 -8.64
N THR A 491 -51.10 9.81 -8.82
CA THR A 491 -51.64 9.45 -10.14
C THR A 491 -52.78 10.41 -10.51
N PRO A 492 -53.11 10.58 -11.81
CA PRO A 492 -53.96 11.68 -12.29
C PRO A 492 -55.44 11.62 -11.85
N ASP A 493 -55.90 10.53 -11.24
CA ASP A 493 -57.34 10.26 -11.06
C ASP A 493 -57.80 10.12 -9.59
N GLY A 494 -57.07 10.75 -8.67
CA GLY A 494 -57.63 11.24 -7.40
C GLY A 494 -58.26 10.23 -6.43
N SER A 495 -57.94 8.93 -6.49
CA SER A 495 -58.48 7.91 -5.57
C SER A 495 -57.39 7.20 -4.75
N PRO A 496 -57.61 6.94 -3.43
CA PRO A 496 -56.61 6.35 -2.56
C PRO A 496 -56.45 4.84 -2.81
N SER A 497 -55.21 4.38 -3.01
CA SER A 497 -54.90 2.95 -3.15
C SER A 497 -55.03 2.21 -1.81
N LEU A 498 -55.83 1.14 -1.78
CA LEU A 498 -56.02 0.26 -0.62
C LEU A 498 -54.78 -0.63 -0.42
N ALA A 499 -53.97 -0.35 0.60
CA ALA A 499 -52.90 -1.23 1.06
C ALA A 499 -53.47 -2.36 1.93
N GLY A 500 -54.05 -3.39 1.28
CA GLY A 500 -54.38 -4.66 1.92
C GLY A 500 -53.19 -5.61 1.89
N GLY A 501 -52.63 -5.95 3.05
CA GLY A 501 -51.56 -6.93 3.18
C GLY A 501 -52.03 -8.35 2.85
N ILE A 502 -51.62 -8.87 1.69
CA ILE A 502 -51.80 -10.28 1.33
C ILE A 502 -50.58 -11.06 1.83
N LYS A 503 -50.78 -11.94 2.82
CA LYS A 503 -49.85 -13.04 3.16
C LYS A 503 -49.69 -13.94 1.92
N ARG A 504 -48.48 -14.07 1.37
CA ARG A 504 -48.13 -15.17 0.47
C ARG A 504 -47.36 -16.25 1.22
N LYS A 505 -47.66 -17.50 0.84
CA LYS A 505 -47.16 -18.76 1.36
C LYS A 505 -45.65 -18.90 1.16
N ALA A 506 -45.01 -19.59 2.10
CA ALA A 506 -43.67 -20.10 1.98
C ALA A 506 -43.70 -21.36 1.10
N GLU A 507 -43.21 -21.26 -0.12
CA GLU A 507 -42.67 -22.36 -0.94
C GLU A 507 -42.26 -21.73 -2.29
N ASP A 508 -40.98 -21.37 -2.40
CA ASP A 508 -40.18 -21.34 -3.63
C ASP A 508 -38.73 -21.06 -3.18
N SER A 509 -38.04 -22.15 -2.85
CA SER A 509 -36.61 -22.16 -2.57
C SER A 509 -35.87 -22.46 -3.87
N ASP A 510 -35.81 -21.48 -4.77
CA ASP A 510 -34.83 -21.51 -5.85
C ASP A 510 -33.50 -20.98 -5.32
N SER A 511 -32.73 -21.90 -4.74
CA SER A 511 -31.30 -21.72 -4.51
C SER A 511 -30.57 -21.83 -5.83
N GLU A 512 -30.45 -20.72 -6.56
CA GLU A 512 -29.37 -20.61 -7.54
C GLU A 512 -28.03 -20.54 -6.80
N PRO A 513 -27.00 -21.29 -7.25
CA PRO A 513 -25.69 -21.26 -6.62
C PRO A 513 -25.08 -19.86 -6.78
N GLU A 514 -24.59 -19.29 -5.68
CA GLU A 514 -23.80 -18.06 -5.69
C GLU A 514 -22.60 -18.24 -6.63
N PRO A 515 -22.36 -17.32 -7.60
CA PRO A 515 -21.09 -17.32 -8.30
C PRO A 515 -19.99 -16.92 -7.32
N GLU A 516 -18.89 -17.67 -7.32
CA GLU A 516 -17.73 -17.45 -6.48
C GLU A 516 -17.33 -15.97 -6.45
N ASP A 517 -17.30 -15.43 -5.23
CA ASP A 517 -17.03 -14.04 -4.93
C ASP A 517 -15.55 -13.75 -5.28
N ASN A 518 -15.31 -13.25 -6.50
CA ASN A 518 -14.00 -12.82 -7.01
C ASN A 518 -13.48 -11.53 -6.34
N ILE A 519 -13.58 -11.45 -5.01
CA ILE A 519 -12.93 -10.45 -4.17
C ILE A 519 -12.52 -11.12 -2.84
N ARG A 520 -11.40 -11.84 -2.85
CA ARG A 520 -10.56 -12.03 -1.67
C ARG A 520 -9.11 -11.84 -2.04
#